data_AF-A0A7S1DC11-F1
#
_entry.id   AF-A0A7S1DC11-F1
#
_cell.length_a   1.000
_cell.length_b   1.000
_cell.length_c   1.000
_cell.angle_alpha   90.00
_cell.angle_beta   90.00
_cell.angle_gamma   90.00
#
_symmetry.space_group_name_H-M   'P 1'
#
loop_
_entity.id
_entity.type
_entity.pdbx_description
1 polymer ?
#
loop_
_entity_poly.entity_id
_entity_poly.type
_entity_poly.pdbx_seq_one_letter_code
_entity_poly.pdbx_strand_id
1 'polypeptide(L)'
;FVAFQQKSLLPDTKWVTFGGSYPGFMAAWARHLFPTQIHAAVSSSAPIQIQVHFPGYKEHQAWDMQYDIVGGRQDCLQVVMDGHAAIADTLRHGNYQYVADLFGLCDATALLDEANVDMFLGDGVMDIPAQTNDPSCDDVTCNIEKVCEMLMDLTLVRNLSAMEALAEVAILQRDIWNGVASDD
;
A
#
# COMPACT_ATOMS: atom_id res chain seq x y z
N PHE A 1 7.93 17.57 -16.98
CA PHE A 1 7.61 18.40 -18.17
C PHE A 1 7.41 17.49 -19.36
N VAL A 2 6.18 17.34 -19.85
CA VAL A 2 5.95 16.72 -21.16
C VAL A 2 6.31 17.77 -22.21
N ALA A 3 7.55 17.75 -22.66
CA ALA A 3 8.00 18.58 -23.76
C ALA A 3 7.51 17.94 -25.06
N PHE A 4 6.44 18.47 -25.64
CA PHE A 4 6.11 18.17 -27.02
C PHE A 4 7.18 18.82 -27.90
N GLN A 5 8.14 18.03 -28.38
CA GLN A 5 9.05 18.49 -29.43
C GLN A 5 8.23 18.80 -30.67
N GLN A 6 8.18 20.08 -31.02
CA GLN A 6 7.46 20.61 -32.17
C GLN A 6 8.22 20.30 -33.47
N LYS A 7 8.43 19.03 -33.79
CA LYS A 7 8.82 18.60 -35.14
C LYS A 7 7.55 18.45 -35.96
N SER A 8 7.33 19.39 -36.88
CA SER A 8 6.42 19.29 -38.03
C SER A 8 5.15 18.49 -37.73
N LEU A 9 4.21 19.07 -36.98
CA LEU A 9 2.89 18.47 -36.80
C LEU A 9 2.26 18.30 -38.19
N LEU A 10 2.01 17.07 -38.61
CA LEU A 10 1.28 16.82 -39.85
C LEU A 10 -0.09 17.50 -39.71
N PRO A 11 -0.55 18.27 -40.72
CA PRO A 11 -1.89 18.83 -40.69
C PRO A 11 -2.90 17.71 -40.43
N ASP A 12 -3.88 17.99 -39.56
CA ASP A 12 -4.95 17.07 -39.12
C ASP A 12 -4.56 15.90 -38.17
N THR A 13 -3.37 15.91 -37.56
CA THR A 13 -3.00 14.90 -36.55
C THR A 13 -3.82 15.04 -35.26
N LYS A 14 -4.45 13.95 -34.83
CA LYS A 14 -5.13 13.86 -33.53
C LYS A 14 -4.20 13.25 -32.48
N TRP A 15 -3.83 14.04 -31.47
CA TRP A 15 -2.98 13.56 -30.37
C TRP A 15 -3.82 12.98 -29.23
N VAL A 16 -3.42 11.81 -28.73
CA VAL A 16 -4.01 11.18 -27.54
C VAL A 16 -2.93 10.99 -26.49
N THR A 17 -3.17 11.45 -25.26
CA THR A 17 -2.26 11.25 -24.13
C THR A 17 -2.67 10.04 -23.30
N PHE A 18 -1.71 9.33 -22.72
CA PHE A 18 -1.93 8.16 -21.88
C PHE A 18 -1.12 8.29 -20.59
N GLY A 19 -1.69 7.83 -19.48
CA GLY A 19 -0.97 7.70 -18.23
C GLY A 19 -1.76 6.96 -17.15
N GLY A 20 -1.04 6.35 -16.21
CA GLY A 20 -1.58 5.77 -14.97
C GLY A 20 -1.18 6.61 -13.76
N SER A 21 -1.96 6.63 -12.69
CA SER A 21 -1.62 7.36 -11.44
C SER A 21 -1.31 8.84 -11.71
N TYR A 22 -0.19 9.37 -11.21
CA TYR A 22 0.26 10.74 -11.46
C TYR A 22 0.42 11.06 -12.97
N PRO A 23 1.05 10.22 -13.81
CA PRO A 23 0.99 10.37 -15.27
C PRO A 23 -0.43 10.43 -15.85
N GLY A 24 -1.39 9.69 -15.29
CA GLY A 24 -2.80 9.75 -15.69
C GLY A 24 -3.43 11.11 -15.38
N PHE A 25 -3.17 11.63 -14.18
CA PHE A 25 -3.53 12.99 -13.78
C PHE A 25 -2.95 14.02 -14.77
N MET A 26 -1.66 13.89 -15.11
CA MET A 26 -1.02 14.75 -16.11
C MET A 26 -1.65 14.61 -17.50
N ALA A 27 -2.01 13.40 -17.93
CA ALA A 27 -2.67 13.17 -19.21
C ALA A 27 -4.03 13.87 -19.30
N ALA A 28 -4.85 13.75 -18.23
CA ALA A 28 -6.13 14.44 -18.12
C ALA A 28 -5.97 15.97 -18.13
N TRP A 29 -5.04 16.49 -17.33
CA TRP A 29 -4.77 17.93 -17.25
C TRP A 29 -4.21 18.49 -18.56
N ALA A 30 -3.36 17.74 -19.26
CA ALA A 30 -2.86 18.15 -20.56
C ALA A 30 -4.02 18.33 -21.56
N ARG A 31 -4.96 17.37 -21.63
CA ARG A 31 -6.15 17.49 -22.49
C ARG A 31 -7.05 18.66 -22.10
N HIS A 32 -7.20 18.91 -20.80
CA HIS A 32 -8.00 20.01 -20.27
C HIS A 32 -7.40 21.38 -20.62
N LEU A 33 -6.08 21.55 -20.44
CA LEU A 33 -5.36 22.80 -20.67
C LEU A 33 -5.09 23.10 -22.14
N PHE A 34 -4.91 22.07 -22.97
CA PHE A 34 -4.56 22.20 -24.39
C PHE A 34 -5.60 21.54 -25.30
N PRO A 35 -6.87 21.98 -25.25
CA PRO A 35 -7.94 21.20 -25.81
C PRO A 35 -8.01 21.21 -27.34
N THR A 36 -7.27 22.12 -27.99
CA THR A 36 -7.13 22.20 -29.44
C THR A 36 -5.92 21.43 -29.95
N GLN A 37 -4.91 21.18 -29.10
CA GLN A 37 -3.72 20.39 -29.44
C GLN A 37 -3.94 18.89 -29.15
N ILE A 38 -4.59 18.57 -28.03
CA ILE A 38 -4.80 17.19 -27.58
C ILE A 38 -6.26 16.82 -27.82
N HIS A 39 -6.48 15.77 -28.60
CA HIS A 39 -7.79 15.30 -28.99
C HIS A 39 -8.50 14.54 -27.86
N ALA A 40 -7.79 13.64 -27.18
CA ALA A 40 -8.30 12.83 -26.08
C ALA A 40 -7.21 12.47 -25.06
N ALA A 41 -7.61 11.98 -23.88
CA ALA A 41 -6.70 11.46 -22.86
C ALA A 41 -7.24 10.17 -22.25
N VAL A 42 -6.35 9.23 -21.96
CA VAL A 42 -6.59 8.05 -21.13
C VAL A 42 -5.91 8.26 -19.79
N SER A 43 -6.72 8.43 -18.74
CA SER A 43 -6.31 8.78 -17.39
C SER A 43 -6.64 7.62 -16.46
N SER A 44 -5.76 6.62 -16.40
CA SER A 44 -5.99 5.40 -15.62
C SER A 44 -5.60 5.60 -14.15
N SER A 45 -6.40 5.11 -13.21
CA SER A 45 -6.12 5.13 -11.75
C SER A 45 -5.60 6.48 -11.22
N ALA A 46 -6.05 7.58 -11.81
CA ALA A 46 -5.49 8.90 -11.54
C ALA A 46 -6.29 9.60 -10.42
N PRO A 47 -5.63 10.10 -9.36
CA PRO A 47 -6.29 10.88 -8.32
C PRO A 47 -6.60 12.30 -8.82
N ILE A 48 -7.62 12.44 -9.66
CA ILE A 48 -8.03 13.72 -10.25
C ILE A 48 -8.68 14.68 -9.25
N GLN A 49 -9.24 14.14 -8.16
CA GLN A 49 -9.79 14.91 -7.05
C GLN A 49 -8.74 15.01 -5.95
N ILE A 50 -7.99 16.11 -5.95
CA ILE A 50 -6.95 16.35 -4.94
C ILE A 50 -7.62 16.66 -3.61
N GLN A 51 -7.29 15.87 -2.59
CA GLN A 51 -7.74 16.07 -1.22
C GLN A 51 -6.50 16.15 -0.33
N VAL A 52 -6.46 17.14 0.57
CA VAL A 52 -5.35 17.28 1.53
C VAL A 52 -5.35 16.11 2.52
N HIS A 53 -6.53 15.68 2.94
CA HIS A 53 -6.74 14.53 3.80
C HIS A 53 -7.50 13.46 3.03
N PHE A 54 -6.82 12.39 2.64
CA PHE A 54 -7.36 11.31 1.82
C PHE A 54 -7.24 9.95 2.54
N PRO A 55 -8.18 9.60 3.44
CA PRO A 55 -8.17 8.31 4.13
C PRO A 55 -8.55 7.14 3.20
N GLY A 56 -9.17 7.46 2.05
CA GLY A 56 -9.76 6.48 1.14
C GLY A 56 -8.79 5.40 0.64
N TYR A 57 -7.49 5.66 0.61
CA TYR A 57 -6.51 4.62 0.25
C TYR A 57 -6.45 3.49 1.30
N LYS A 58 -6.41 3.83 2.59
CA LYS A 58 -6.37 2.85 3.68
C LYS A 58 -7.74 2.23 3.93
N GLU A 59 -8.82 2.98 3.71
CA GLU A 59 -10.18 2.42 3.70
C GLU A 59 -10.36 1.35 2.60
N HIS A 60 -9.78 1.58 1.42
CA HIS A 60 -9.81 0.59 0.35
C HIS A 60 -9.00 -0.67 0.70
N GLN A 61 -7.80 -0.51 1.27
CA GLN A 61 -7.03 -1.65 1.80
C GLN A 61 -7.82 -2.44 2.85
N ALA A 62 -8.59 -1.77 3.71
CA ALA A 62 -9.44 -2.48 4.66
C ALA A 62 -10.54 -3.30 3.96
N TRP A 63 -11.17 -2.77 2.90
CA TRP A 63 -12.12 -3.52 2.08
C TRP A 63 -11.45 -4.71 1.38
N ASP A 64 -10.27 -4.51 0.83
CA ASP A 64 -9.48 -5.55 0.18
C ASP A 64 -9.19 -6.71 1.13
N MET A 65 -8.80 -6.40 2.37
CA MET A 65 -8.59 -7.41 3.42
C MET A 65 -9.89 -8.07 3.91
N GLN A 66 -11.05 -7.48 3.64
CA GLN A 66 -12.36 -7.97 4.08
C GLN A 66 -13.01 -8.93 3.08
N TYR A 67 -12.94 -8.63 1.78
CA TYR A 67 -13.76 -9.28 0.76
C TYR A 67 -13.06 -10.48 0.10
N ASP A 68 -13.76 -11.61 0.10
CA ASP A 68 -13.31 -12.89 -0.49
C ASP A 68 -13.01 -12.83 -1.99
N ILE A 69 -13.73 -11.99 -2.75
CA ILE A 69 -13.55 -11.85 -4.20
C ILE A 69 -12.14 -11.39 -4.60
N VAL A 70 -11.40 -10.75 -3.69
CA VAL A 70 -10.00 -10.33 -3.89
C VAL A 70 -9.01 -11.12 -3.02
N GLY A 71 -9.46 -12.18 -2.34
CA GLY A 71 -8.63 -12.99 -1.44
C GLY A 71 -8.70 -12.59 0.02
N GLY A 72 -9.44 -11.53 0.37
CA GLY A 72 -9.63 -11.09 1.75
C GLY A 72 -10.59 -11.98 2.54
N ARG A 73 -10.69 -11.72 3.85
CA ARG A 73 -11.69 -12.34 4.74
C ARG A 73 -11.91 -11.48 5.98
N GLN A 74 -13.14 -11.47 6.49
CA GLN A 74 -13.54 -10.56 7.59
C GLN A 74 -12.67 -10.67 8.86
N ASP A 75 -12.28 -11.88 9.24
CA ASP A 75 -11.41 -12.16 10.38
C ASP A 75 -9.94 -11.77 10.11
N CYS A 76 -9.47 -11.84 8.87
CA CYS A 76 -8.17 -11.27 8.48
C CYS A 76 -8.15 -9.74 8.68
N LEU A 77 -9.17 -9.02 8.20
CA LEU A 77 -9.31 -7.60 8.49
C LEU A 77 -9.33 -7.35 10.02
N GLN A 78 -10.04 -8.17 10.78
CA GLN A 78 -10.12 -8.00 12.24
C GLN A 78 -8.75 -8.11 12.90
N VAL A 79 -7.90 -9.07 12.50
CA VAL A 79 -6.53 -9.19 12.99
C VAL A 79 -5.72 -7.92 12.68
N VAL A 80 -5.83 -7.38 11.46
CA VAL A 80 -5.14 -6.13 11.10
C VAL A 80 -5.60 -4.97 11.98
N MET A 81 -6.91 -4.82 12.18
CA MET A 81 -7.47 -3.75 13.02
C MET A 81 -7.06 -3.87 14.49
N ASP A 82 -7.14 -5.09 15.05
CA ASP A 82 -6.79 -5.36 16.45
C ASP A 82 -5.29 -5.16 16.70
N GLY A 83 -4.45 -5.58 15.74
CA GLY A 83 -3.01 -5.37 15.81
C GLY A 83 -2.64 -3.89 15.76
N HIS A 84 -3.21 -3.11 14.84
CA HIS A 84 -2.98 -1.65 14.80
C HIS A 84 -3.47 -0.96 16.09
N ALA A 85 -4.62 -1.38 16.64
CA ALA A 85 -5.12 -0.85 17.90
C ALA A 85 -4.17 -1.14 19.07
N ALA A 86 -3.64 -2.38 19.15
CA ALA A 86 -2.69 -2.79 20.17
C ALA A 86 -1.35 -2.05 20.05
N ILE A 87 -0.83 -1.83 18.83
CA ILE A 87 0.39 -1.05 18.60
C ILE A 87 0.18 0.39 19.06
N ALA A 88 -0.92 1.02 18.64
CA ALA A 88 -1.23 2.40 19.01
C ALA A 88 -1.39 2.58 20.53
N ASP A 89 -2.03 1.62 21.20
CA ASP A 89 -2.14 1.63 22.67
C ASP A 89 -0.77 1.47 23.35
N THR A 90 0.06 0.56 22.84
CA THR A 90 1.42 0.32 23.35
C THR A 90 2.31 1.56 23.23
N LEU A 91 2.24 2.26 22.09
CA LEU A 91 2.98 3.51 21.86
C LEU A 91 2.50 4.64 22.78
N ARG A 92 1.18 4.78 22.99
CA ARG A 92 0.60 5.77 23.93
C ARG A 92 1.07 5.57 25.36
N HIS A 93 1.36 4.34 25.76
CA HIS A 93 1.92 4.01 27.07
C HIS A 93 3.45 4.14 27.14
N GLY A 94 4.11 4.61 26.09
CA GLY A 94 5.55 4.86 26.06
C GLY A 94 6.41 3.61 25.88
N ASN A 95 5.83 2.48 25.47
CA ASN A 95 6.54 1.22 25.29
C ASN A 95 7.22 1.14 23.91
N TYR A 96 7.95 2.18 23.52
CA TYR A 96 8.59 2.31 22.20
C TYR A 96 9.60 1.22 21.92
N GLN A 97 10.42 0.87 22.91
CA GLN A 97 11.44 -0.18 22.75
C GLN A 97 10.81 -1.53 22.42
N TYR A 98 9.70 -1.86 23.08
CA TYR A 98 9.01 -3.12 22.82
C TYR A 98 8.47 -3.19 21.38
N VAL A 99 7.87 -2.12 20.87
CA VAL A 99 7.42 -2.04 19.47
C VAL A 99 8.60 -2.13 18.52
N ALA A 100 9.68 -1.41 18.80
CA ALA A 100 10.88 -1.41 17.97
C ALA A 100 11.52 -2.80 17.89
N ASP A 101 11.65 -3.49 19.03
CA ASP A 101 12.20 -4.84 19.08
C ASP A 101 11.30 -5.82 18.33
N LEU A 102 9.97 -5.75 18.56
CA LEU A 102 9.02 -6.67 17.95
C LEU A 102 8.99 -6.55 16.41
N PHE A 103 9.06 -5.34 15.86
CA PHE A 103 9.06 -5.10 14.40
C PHE A 103 10.47 -5.05 13.77
N GLY A 104 11.52 -5.25 14.58
CA GLY A 104 12.92 -5.19 14.13
C GLY A 104 13.29 -3.80 13.58
N LEU A 105 12.86 -2.73 14.24
CA LEU A 105 13.27 -1.36 13.89
C LEU A 105 14.70 -1.10 14.36
N CYS A 106 15.44 -0.29 13.59
CA CYS A 106 16.84 0.02 13.91
C CYS A 106 17.03 0.82 15.20
N ASP A 107 16.05 1.67 15.55
CA ASP A 107 16.14 2.58 16.69
C ASP A 107 14.75 2.91 17.22
N ALA A 108 14.51 2.64 18.51
CA ALA A 108 13.24 2.94 19.17
C ALA A 108 12.97 4.44 19.32
N THR A 109 14.00 5.29 19.26
CA THR A 109 13.83 6.74 19.30
C THR A 109 13.12 7.29 18.06
N ALA A 110 13.11 6.54 16.95
CA ALA A 110 12.32 6.89 15.77
C ALA A 110 10.83 6.98 16.09
N LEU A 111 10.34 6.18 17.05
CA LEU A 111 8.93 6.17 17.48
C LEU A 111 8.58 7.29 18.48
N LEU A 112 9.52 8.19 18.80
CA LEU A 112 9.26 9.41 19.56
C LEU A 112 8.78 10.56 18.67
N ASP A 113 9.03 10.48 17.36
CA ASP A 113 8.60 11.47 16.38
C ASP A 113 7.22 11.08 15.82
N GLU A 114 6.26 12.01 15.91
CA GLU A 114 4.88 11.77 15.49
C GLU A 114 4.76 11.43 13.99
N ALA A 115 5.56 12.08 13.13
CA ALA A 115 5.53 11.81 11.70
C ALA A 115 6.08 10.42 11.37
N ASN A 116 7.11 9.97 12.11
CA ASN A 116 7.61 8.60 11.97
C ASN A 116 6.58 7.57 12.47
N VAL A 117 5.87 7.87 13.55
CA VAL A 117 4.79 7.01 14.06
C VAL A 117 3.66 6.90 13.04
N ASP A 118 3.25 8.01 12.43
CA ASP A 118 2.24 8.02 11.36
C ASP A 118 2.69 7.21 10.14
N MET A 119 3.94 7.35 9.72
CA MET A 119 4.52 6.55 8.63
C MET A 119 4.58 5.06 8.99
N PHE A 120 4.98 4.73 10.22
CA PHE A 120 5.08 3.36 10.69
C PHE A 120 3.69 2.70 10.76
N LEU A 121 2.71 3.33 11.41
CA LEU A 121 1.34 2.83 11.49
C LEU A 121 0.63 2.82 10.12
N GLY A 122 1.05 3.68 9.19
CA GLY A 122 0.56 3.70 7.83
C GLY A 122 1.10 2.54 7.00
N ASP A 123 2.41 2.49 6.80
CA ASP A 123 3.05 1.63 5.78
C ASP A 123 4.18 0.74 6.35
N GLY A 124 4.50 0.85 7.64
CA GLY A 124 5.58 0.10 8.29
C GLY A 124 5.15 -1.13 9.10
N VAL A 125 3.84 -1.26 9.42
CA VAL A 125 3.30 -2.40 10.19
C VAL A 125 3.18 -3.66 9.36
N MET A 126 2.79 -3.52 8.09
CA MET A 126 2.80 -4.57 7.08
C MET A 126 2.52 -3.93 5.71
N ASP A 127 2.99 -4.55 4.64
CA ASP A 127 2.56 -4.22 3.29
C ASP A 127 1.25 -4.97 2.97
N ILE A 128 0.30 -4.26 2.36
CA ILE A 128 -0.94 -4.85 1.83
C ILE A 128 -0.88 -4.70 0.32
N PRO A 129 -0.82 -5.79 -0.46
CA PRO A 129 -0.58 -5.76 -1.90
C PRO A 129 -1.82 -5.34 -2.71
N ALA A 130 -2.54 -4.30 -2.29
CA ALA A 130 -3.77 -3.80 -2.90
C ALA A 130 -3.58 -3.34 -4.36
N GLN A 131 -2.39 -2.85 -4.72
CA GLN A 131 -2.09 -2.43 -6.10
C GLN A 131 -1.56 -3.55 -6.99
N THR A 132 -1.11 -4.65 -6.40
CA THR A 132 -0.37 -5.74 -7.07
C THR A 132 -0.94 -7.11 -6.71
N ASN A 133 -2.24 -7.18 -6.40
CA ASN A 133 -2.93 -8.40 -5.97
C ASN A 133 -3.03 -9.43 -7.11
N ASP A 134 -1.90 -10.07 -7.42
CA ASP A 134 -1.77 -11.06 -8.47
C ASP A 134 -2.05 -12.46 -7.89
N PRO A 135 -3.16 -13.11 -8.24
CA PRO A 135 -3.48 -14.45 -7.74
C PRO A 135 -2.51 -15.52 -8.28
N SER A 136 -1.67 -15.20 -9.27
CA SER A 136 -0.68 -16.11 -9.84
C SER A 136 0.73 -15.97 -9.28
N CYS A 137 0.93 -15.08 -8.30
CA CYS A 137 2.24 -14.88 -7.70
C CYS A 137 2.65 -16.05 -6.78
N ASP A 138 3.95 -16.31 -6.69
CA ASP A 138 4.50 -17.49 -6.01
C ASP A 138 4.93 -17.22 -4.56
N ASP A 139 5.35 -16.00 -4.22
CA ASP A 139 5.83 -15.64 -2.88
C ASP A 139 4.74 -15.76 -1.80
N VAL A 140 5.13 -15.92 -0.54
CA VAL A 140 4.20 -16.21 0.58
C VAL A 140 3.39 -15.02 1.09
N THR A 141 3.66 -13.80 0.62
CA THR A 141 2.92 -12.56 1.00
C THR A 141 2.60 -11.66 -0.19
N CYS A 142 2.74 -12.16 -1.43
CA CYS A 142 2.66 -11.33 -2.64
C CYS A 142 1.24 -10.91 -3.06
N ASN A 143 0.20 -11.52 -2.48
CA ASN A 143 -1.19 -11.16 -2.73
C ASN A 143 -2.02 -11.19 -1.43
N ILE A 144 -3.24 -10.66 -1.50
CA ILE A 144 -4.10 -10.49 -0.32
C ILE A 144 -4.46 -11.84 0.30
N GLU A 145 -4.76 -12.86 -0.53
CA GLU A 145 -5.10 -14.20 -0.06
C GLU A 145 -4.00 -14.79 0.82
N LYS A 146 -2.76 -14.79 0.33
CA LYS A 146 -1.62 -15.35 1.05
C LYS A 146 -1.28 -14.59 2.32
N VAL A 147 -1.38 -13.26 2.29
CA VAL A 147 -1.24 -12.43 3.50
C VAL A 147 -2.30 -12.81 4.53
N CYS A 148 -3.56 -12.97 4.11
CA CYS A 148 -4.64 -13.35 5.01
C CYS A 148 -4.49 -14.78 5.54
N GLU A 149 -4.11 -15.74 4.70
CA GLU A 149 -3.81 -17.11 5.13
C GLU A 149 -2.70 -17.14 6.20
N MET A 150 -1.63 -16.37 5.98
CA MET A 150 -0.53 -16.25 6.93
C MET A 150 -0.98 -15.66 8.27
N LEU A 151 -1.76 -14.57 8.24
CA LEU A 151 -2.31 -13.98 9.46
C LEU A 151 -3.21 -14.96 10.22
N MET A 152 -4.01 -15.76 9.49
CA MET A 152 -4.85 -16.80 10.11
C MET A 152 -4.02 -17.93 10.70
N ASP A 153 -2.96 -18.38 10.03
CA ASP A 153 -2.05 -19.39 10.59
C ASP A 153 -1.37 -18.88 11.88
N LEU A 154 -0.81 -17.67 11.83
CA LEU A 154 -0.12 -17.07 12.97
C LEU A 154 -1.03 -16.91 14.19
N THR A 155 -2.28 -16.48 13.97
CA THR A 155 -3.21 -16.20 15.07
C THR A 155 -4.00 -17.43 15.54
N LEU A 156 -4.48 -18.28 14.63
CA LEU A 156 -5.35 -19.40 14.98
C LEU A 156 -4.58 -20.70 15.25
N VAL A 157 -3.44 -20.91 14.59
CA VAL A 157 -2.64 -22.14 14.72
C VAL A 157 -1.48 -21.91 15.67
N ARG A 158 -0.70 -20.84 15.45
CA ARG A 158 0.46 -20.51 16.29
C ARG A 158 0.10 -19.70 17.54
N ASN A 159 -1.16 -19.27 17.67
CA ASN A 159 -1.72 -18.58 18.84
C ASN A 159 -0.95 -17.31 19.22
N LEU A 160 -0.44 -16.59 18.22
CA LEU A 160 0.14 -15.26 18.39
C LEU A 160 -0.97 -14.22 18.59
N SER A 161 -0.66 -13.15 19.32
CA SER A 161 -1.51 -11.96 19.33
C SER A 161 -1.54 -11.29 17.95
N ALA A 162 -2.55 -10.47 17.70
CA ALA A 162 -2.67 -9.73 16.45
C ALA A 162 -1.43 -8.86 16.16
N MET A 163 -0.88 -8.18 17.19
CA MET A 163 0.32 -7.36 17.04
C MET A 163 1.57 -8.18 16.71
N GLU A 164 1.75 -9.35 17.35
CA GLU A 164 2.85 -10.27 17.03
C GLU A 164 2.72 -10.84 15.61
N ALA A 165 1.51 -11.20 15.19
CA ALA A 165 1.27 -11.69 13.84
C ALA A 165 1.59 -10.64 12.76
N LEU A 166 1.19 -9.38 12.97
CA LEU A 166 1.55 -8.29 12.07
C LEU A 166 3.07 -8.09 12.00
N ALA A 167 3.77 -8.16 13.14
CA ALA A 167 5.22 -8.01 13.17
C ALA A 167 5.96 -9.13 12.42
N GLU A 168 5.52 -10.39 12.58
CA GLU A 168 6.06 -11.53 11.82
C GLU A 168 5.88 -11.34 10.30
N VAL A 169 4.69 -10.90 9.85
CA VAL A 169 4.44 -10.58 8.44
C VAL A 169 5.34 -9.44 7.95
N ALA A 170 5.48 -8.37 8.73
CA ALA A 170 6.31 -7.22 8.37
C ALA A 170 7.79 -7.59 8.20
N ILE A 171 8.32 -8.40 9.12
CA ILE A 171 9.70 -8.90 9.06
C ILE A 171 9.88 -9.75 7.81
N LEU A 172 8.97 -10.69 7.56
CA LEU A 172 9.04 -11.56 6.39
C LEU A 172 8.98 -10.79 5.07
N GLN A 173 8.07 -9.82 4.94
CA GLN A 173 7.97 -8.97 3.75
C GLN A 173 9.25 -8.17 3.51
N ARG A 174 9.88 -7.66 4.58
CA ARG A 174 11.17 -6.98 4.50
C ARG A 174 12.29 -7.93 4.08
N ASP A 175 12.29 -9.16 4.58
CA ASP A 175 13.30 -10.16 4.23
C ASP A 175 13.17 -10.63 2.78
N ILE A 176 11.94 -10.81 2.28
CA ILE A 176 11.65 -11.08 0.86
C ILE A 176 12.14 -9.91 -0.01
N TRP A 177 11.79 -8.68 0.35
CA TRP A 177 12.21 -7.48 -0.38
C TRP A 177 13.74 -7.35 -0.46
N ASN A 178 14.45 -7.71 0.62
CA ASN A 178 15.90 -7.67 0.69
C ASN A 178 16.58 -8.91 0.05
N GLY A 179 15.81 -9.89 -0.43
CA GLY A 179 16.31 -11.15 -0.98
C GLY A 179 17.00 -12.04 0.06
N VAL A 180 16.64 -11.91 1.34
CA VAL A 180 17.19 -12.66 2.47
C VAL A 180 16.36 -13.91 2.77
N ALA A 181 15.06 -13.88 2.48
CA ALA A 181 14.16 -15.04 2.47
C ALA A 181 13.84 -15.44 1.02
N SER A 182 13.82 -16.75 0.75
CA SER A 182 13.35 -17.34 -0.51
C SER A 182 12.07 -18.12 -0.27
N ASP A 183 11.25 -18.25 -1.32
CA ASP A 183 9.87 -18.77 -1.33
C ASP A 183 9.70 -20.27 -0.99
N ASP A 184 10.70 -20.91 -0.36
CA ASP A 184 10.80 -22.35 -0.11
C ASP A 184 10.54 -22.76 1.35
#